data_AF-A0A2E0Q4X3-F1
#
_entry.id   AF-A0A2E0Q4X3-F1
#
_cell.length_a   1.000
_cell.length_b   1.000
_cell.length_c   1.000
_cell.angle_alpha   90.00
_cell.angle_beta   90.00
_cell.angle_gamma   90.00
#
_symmetry.space_group_name_H-M   'P 1'
#
loop_
_entity.id
_entity.type
_entity.pdbx_description
1 polymer ?
#
loop_
_entity_poly.entity_id
_entity_poly.type
_entity_poly.pdbx_seq_one_letter_code
_entity_poly.pdbx_strand_id
1 'polypeptide(L)' 'MVATSTTTGEGWSSRSAFVLAAIGAAVGLGNLWRFPTLAGESGGGAFVIFYIGCVFLLGLPLLLAEIFIGRAGQTD' A
#
# COMPACT_ATOMS: atom_id res chain seq x y z
N MET A 1 -36.93 15.94 25.64
CA MET A 1 -36.47 14.69 25.02
C MET A 1 -35.21 14.99 24.22
N VAL A 2 -34.03 14.82 24.82
CA VAL A 2 -32.74 15.11 24.19
C VAL A 2 -32.36 13.91 23.33
N ALA A 3 -32.17 14.12 22.03
CA ALA A 3 -31.72 13.08 21.11
C ALA A 3 -30.28 12.67 21.45
N THR A 4 -30.10 11.40 21.79
CA THR A 4 -28.79 10.77 22.03
C THR A 4 -27.97 10.79 20.74
N SER A 5 -26.91 11.59 20.71
CA SER A 5 -25.89 11.53 19.66
C SER A 5 -25.10 10.22 19.79
N THR A 6 -25.41 9.25 18.95
CA THR A 6 -24.59 8.06 18.74
C THR A 6 -23.26 8.48 18.10
N THR A 7 -22.23 8.65 18.93
CA THR A 7 -20.84 8.69 18.48
C THR A 7 -20.52 7.35 17.84
N THR A 8 -20.74 7.24 16.53
CA THR A 8 -20.16 6.19 15.70
C THR A 8 -18.66 6.49 15.70
N GLY A 9 -17.87 5.68 16.39
CA GLY A 9 -16.43 5.88 16.48
C GLY A 9 -15.82 6.09 15.09
N GLU A 10 -14.83 6.97 15.02
CA GLU A 10 -14.03 7.31 13.82
C GLU A 10 -13.15 6.13 13.35
N GLY A 11 -13.70 4.91 13.33
CA GLY A 11 -13.11 3.75 12.71
C GLY A 11 -13.44 3.76 11.22
N TRP A 12 -12.44 3.49 10.38
CA TRP A 12 -12.65 3.31 8.95
C TRP A 12 -13.78 2.29 8.72
N SER A 13 -14.78 2.71 7.94
CA SER A 13 -16.04 2.01 7.65
C SER A 13 -15.88 0.54 7.23
N SER A 14 -14.70 0.15 6.72
CA SER A 14 -14.33 -1.24 6.51
C SER A 14 -12.82 -1.42 6.41
N ARG A 15 -12.30 -2.56 6.91
CA ARG A 15 -10.93 -3.02 6.63
C ARG A 15 -10.65 -3.08 5.13
N SER A 16 -11.66 -3.38 4.30
CA SER A 16 -11.53 -3.37 2.84
C SER A 16 -11.33 -1.96 2.29
N ALA A 17 -11.98 -0.94 2.86
CA ALA A 17 -11.76 0.45 2.47
C ALA A 17 -10.32 0.89 2.79
N PHE A 18 -9.78 0.44 3.93
CA PHE A 18 -8.37 0.64 4.30
C PHE A 18 -7.39 0.04 3.31
N VAL A 19 -7.61 -1.23 2.98
CA VAL A 19 -6.78 -1.92 2.00
C VAL A 19 -6.88 -1.26 0.62
N LEU A 20 -8.08 -0.85 0.17
CA LEU A 20 -8.24 -0.17 -1.12
C LEU A 20 -7.53 1.19 -1.17
N ALA A 21 -7.63 2.01 -0.12
CA ALA A 21 -6.95 3.30 -0.07
C ALA A 21 -5.42 3.12 -0.04
N ALA A 22 -4.91 2.14 0.72
CA ALA A 22 -3.49 1.80 0.75
C ALA A 22 -2.99 1.29 -0.61
N ILE A 23 -3.78 0.43 -1.29
CA ILE A 23 -3.47 -0.03 -2.66
C ILE A 23 -3.48 1.16 -3.63
N GLY A 24 -4.45 2.07 -3.55
CA GLY A 24 -4.49 3.26 -4.40
C GLY A 24 -3.32 4.22 -4.18
N ALA A 25 -2.81 4.32 -2.95
CA ALA A 25 -1.61 5.08 -2.63
C ALA A 25 -0.33 4.39 -3.14
N ALA A 26 -0.28 3.05 -3.09
CA ALA A 26 0.88 2.27 -3.54
C ALA A 26 0.94 2.09 -5.06
N VAL A 27 -0.21 1.97 -5.74
CA VAL A 27 -0.32 1.73 -7.18
C VAL A 27 -0.63 3.04 -7.90
N GLY A 28 0.41 3.82 -8.21
CA GLY A 28 0.31 5.07 -8.98
C GLY A 28 0.35 4.85 -10.50
N LEU A 29 -0.06 5.88 -11.26
CA LEU A 29 -0.04 5.90 -12.74
C LEU A 29 1.34 5.53 -13.32
N GLY A 30 2.42 5.87 -12.61
CA GLY A 30 3.79 5.51 -12.97
C GLY A 30 4.05 4.00 -13.00
N ASN A 31 3.42 3.22 -12.11
CA ASN A 31 3.56 1.76 -12.09
C ASN A 31 2.78 1.08 -13.23
N LEU A 32 1.81 1.80 -13.82
CA LEU A 32 0.99 1.29 -14.92
C LEU A 32 1.61 1.56 -16.30
N TRP A 33 2.33 2.68 -16.47
CA TRP A 33 2.85 3.09 -17.79
C TRP A 33 4.37 2.99 -17.92
N ARG A 34 5.14 3.24 -16.86
CA ARG A 34 6.61 3.13 -16.88
C ARG A 34 7.10 1.69 -16.69
N PHE A 35 6.32 0.86 -16.01
CA PHE A 35 6.61 -0.56 -15.84
C PHE A 35 6.58 -1.34 -17.18
N PRO A 36 5.54 -1.25 -18.02
CA PRO A 36 5.51 -1.99 -19.28
C PRO A 36 6.56 -1.50 -20.28
N THR A 37 6.92 -0.21 -20.28
CA THR A 37 7.99 0.30 -21.16
C THR A 37 9.37 -0.20 -20.72
N LEU A 38 9.70 -0.11 -19.42
CA LEU A 38 10.94 -0.69 -18.89
C LEU A 38 11.00 -2.21 -19.06
N ALA A 39 9.89 -2.90 -18.85
CA ALA A 39 9.81 -4.34 -19.07
C ALA A 39 10.03 -4.68 -20.54
N GLY A 40 9.43 -3.93 -21.48
CA GLY A 40 9.63 -4.13 -22.91
C GLY A 40 11.09 -3.92 -23.36
N GLU A 41 11.76 -2.90 -22.85
CA GLU A 41 13.16 -2.57 -23.23
C GLU A 41 14.21 -3.41 -22.48
N SER A 42 13.92 -3.88 -21.27
CA SER A 42 14.91 -4.56 -20.39
C SER A 42 14.86 -6.09 -20.46
N GLY A 43 14.33 -6.68 -21.53
CA GLY A 43 14.27 -8.13 -21.72
C GLY A 43 12.96 -8.80 -21.30
N GLY A 44 11.85 -8.05 -21.25
CA GLY A 44 10.49 -8.56 -21.14
C GLY A 44 10.22 -9.29 -19.83
N GLY A 45 9.92 -10.58 -19.95
CA GLY A 45 9.50 -11.43 -18.82
C GLY A 45 10.57 -11.66 -17.75
N ALA A 46 11.86 -11.65 -18.12
CA ALA A 46 12.94 -11.80 -17.14
C ALA A 46 12.99 -10.60 -16.17
N PHE A 47 12.77 -9.39 -16.68
CA PHE A 47 12.67 -8.18 -15.88
C PHE A 47 11.45 -8.21 -14.94
N VAL A 48 10.31 -8.73 -15.40
CA VAL A 48 9.10 -8.85 -14.57
C VAL A 48 9.33 -9.78 -13.37
N ILE A 49 10.00 -10.92 -13.57
CA ILE A 49 10.32 -11.87 -12.48
C ILE A 49 11.26 -11.21 -11.46
N PHE A 50 12.31 -10.53 -11.94
CA PHE A 50 13.23 -9.80 -11.06
C PHE A 50 12.54 -8.66 -10.31
N TYR A 51 11.64 -7.94 -10.98
CA TYR A 51 10.84 -6.88 -10.37
C TYR A 51 9.95 -7.42 -9.26
N ILE A 52 9.22 -8.51 -9.50
CA ILE A 52 8.40 -9.16 -8.46
C ILE A 52 9.29 -9.62 -7.30
N GLY A 53 10.46 -10.21 -7.59
CA GLY A 53 11.44 -10.59 -6.59
C GLY A 53 11.89 -9.42 -5.72
N CYS A 54 12.26 -8.29 -6.33
CA CYS A 54 12.63 -7.06 -5.64
C CYS A 54 11.46 -6.47 -4.84
N VAL A 55 10.23 -6.51 -5.34
CA VAL A 55 9.05 -6.02 -4.61
C VAL A 55 8.79 -6.89 -3.37
N PHE A 56 8.96 -8.20 -3.46
CA PHE A 56 8.84 -9.08 -2.28
C PHE A 56 10.00 -8.90 -1.30
N LEU A 57 11.23 -8.76 -1.79
CA LEU A 57 12.43 -8.65 -0.94
C LEU A 57 12.65 -7.27 -0.35
N LEU A 58 12.17 -6.21 -1.02
CA LEU A 58 12.35 -4.83 -0.57
C LEU A 58 11.00 -4.22 -0.22
N GLY A 59 10.02 -4.24 -1.12
CA GLY A 59 8.72 -3.61 -0.90
C GLY A 59 7.97 -4.15 0.32
N LEU A 60 7.89 -5.47 0.49
CA LEU A 60 7.22 -6.08 1.64
C LEU A 60 7.90 -5.74 2.98
N PRO A 61 9.23 -5.94 3.17
CA PRO A 61 9.87 -5.57 4.44
C PRO A 61 9.89 -4.07 4.69
N LEU A 62 9.98 -3.21 3.67
CA LEU A 62 9.91 -1.76 3.86
C LEU A 62 8.52 -1.33 4.35
N LEU A 63 7.47 -1.90 3.76
CA LEU A 63 6.09 -1.66 4.20
C LEU A 63 5.87 -2.14 5.64
N LEU A 64 6.38 -3.33 5.98
CA LEU A 64 6.32 -3.83 7.35
C LEU A 64 7.09 -2.93 8.31
N ALA A 65 8.30 -2.49 7.94
CA ALA A 65 9.10 -1.57 8.74
C ALA A 65 8.37 -0.25 8.99
N GLU A 66 7.74 0.33 7.97
CA GLU A 66 6.93 1.55 8.09
C GLU A 66 5.72 1.36 9.02
N ILE A 67 5.06 0.20 8.96
CA ILE A 67 3.96 -0.13 9.88
C ILE A 67 4.48 -0.31 11.31
N PHE A 68 5.63 -0.98 11.50
CA PHE A 68 6.25 -1.15 12.81
C PHE A 68 6.65 0.20 13.43
N ILE A 69 7.26 1.09 12.64
CA ILE A 69 7.68 2.42 13.11
C ILE A 69 6.47 3.30 13.43
N GLY A 70 5.44 3.28 12.59
CA GLY A 70 4.21 4.06 12.79
C GLY A 70 3.42 3.60 14.03
N ARG A 71 3.53 2.33 14.41
CA ARG A 71 2.98 1.82 15.67
C ARG A 71 3.83 2.16 16.89
N ALA A 72 5.15 2.14 16.76
CA ALA A 72 6.05 2.54 17.84
C ALA A 72 5.88 4.02 18.19
N GLY A 73 5.67 4.89 17.20
CA GLY A 73 5.48 6.33 17.41
C GLY A 73 4.11 6.74 17.98
N GLN A 74 3.14 5.83 18.09
CA GLN A 74 1.82 6.12 18.72
C GLN A 74 1.83 6.01 20.25
N THR A 75 2.99 5.84 20.88
CA THR A 75 3.14 5.67 22.33
C THR A 75 3.54 6.97 23.07
N ASP A 76 3.76 8.08 22.37
CA ASP A 76 4.01 9.41 22.96
C ASP A 76 2.89 10.41 22.66
#